data_AF-A0A183IUH7-F1
#
_entry.id   AF-A0A183IUH7-F1
#
_cell.length_a   1.000
_cell.length_b   1.000
_cell.length_c   1.000
_cell.angle_alpha   90.00
_cell.angle_beta   90.00
_cell.angle_gamma   90.00
#
_symmetry.space_group_name_H-M   'P 1'
#
loop_
_entity.id
_entity.type
_entity.pdbx_description
1 polymer ?
#
loop_
_entity_poly.entity_id
_entity_poly.type
_entity_poly.pdbx_seq_one_letter_code
_entity_poly.pdbx_strand_id
1 'polypeptide(L)'
;MTDDQRTTTMKAVNDFGFLKLQEVLMDAPEKKLMCIHAKSTAEGDENQGADAVVIFEKHPFTVASIEKILSGDVRMTLLMENDVYRTYDLLAPQELNVIKSTLIYPATERHIEKWRVHDMEMVEESAATYKAVTLPFLQSNQFSIQWVYNILEGRAENDRIIMDETDPKDGFVLAPDLKWDGKTLENLYVTAIVRQRGIRSEAIEKRYDVRRSSLRIFLHYQPTYYHLHVHFTHLKSETMSQSAGKAILLDDVIDNVQLLSDYYATKTMHFVLKTNDPLYLEFVAKGVIKSA
;
A
#
# COMPACT_ATOMS: atom_id res chain seq x y z
N MET A 1 27.61 10.74 -25.31
CA MET A 1 28.07 9.61 -24.49
C MET A 1 27.21 8.43 -24.86
N THR A 2 27.86 7.34 -25.21
CA THR A 2 27.35 6.19 -25.95
C THR A 2 26.26 5.45 -25.18
N ASP A 3 25.12 5.28 -25.85
CA ASP A 3 24.02 4.39 -25.49
C ASP A 3 24.54 2.95 -25.64
N ASP A 4 24.97 2.35 -24.53
CA ASP A 4 25.44 0.97 -24.46
C ASP A 4 24.23 0.03 -24.59
N GLN A 5 23.79 -0.20 -25.83
CA GLN A 5 22.85 -1.27 -26.17
C GLN A 5 23.52 -2.61 -25.86
N ARG A 6 23.40 -3.06 -24.60
CA ARG A 6 23.67 -4.45 -24.25
C ARG A 6 22.61 -5.31 -24.92
N THR A 7 22.91 -5.80 -26.11
CA THR A 7 22.17 -6.86 -26.79
C THR A 7 22.32 -8.14 -25.94
N THR A 8 21.48 -8.26 -24.93
CA THR A 8 21.48 -9.41 -24.02
C THR A 8 20.81 -10.55 -24.76
N THR A 9 21.62 -11.39 -25.40
CA THR A 9 21.14 -12.58 -26.11
C THR A 9 20.41 -13.46 -25.09
N MET A 10 19.13 -13.75 -25.30
CA MET A 10 18.36 -14.64 -24.43
C MET A 10 19.02 -16.03 -24.46
N LYS A 11 19.53 -16.48 -23.31
CA LYS A 11 20.05 -17.84 -23.15
C LYS A 11 18.87 -18.75 -22.81
N ALA A 12 18.79 -19.91 -23.47
CA ALA A 12 17.82 -20.95 -23.12
C ALA A 12 18.23 -21.59 -21.79
N VAL A 13 17.81 -21.01 -20.68
CA VAL A 13 18.01 -21.53 -19.32
C VAL A 13 16.64 -21.60 -18.65
N ASN A 14 16.22 -22.79 -18.25
CA ASN A 14 15.03 -22.97 -17.43
C ASN A 14 15.41 -23.01 -15.95
N ASP A 15 15.66 -21.83 -15.38
CA ASP A 15 16.01 -21.66 -13.96
C ASP A 15 14.80 -21.85 -13.01
N PHE A 16 13.71 -22.43 -13.52
CA PHE A 16 12.54 -22.86 -12.77
C PHE A 16 12.32 -24.37 -12.85
N GLY A 17 13.12 -25.10 -13.66
CA GLY A 17 12.90 -26.51 -13.94
C GLY A 17 13.01 -27.42 -12.71
N PHE A 18 13.62 -26.92 -11.63
CA PHE A 18 13.77 -27.61 -10.34
C PHE A 18 12.70 -27.19 -9.32
N LEU A 19 11.70 -26.39 -9.69
CA LEU A 19 10.69 -25.88 -8.76
C LEU A 19 9.34 -26.57 -8.94
N LYS A 20 8.71 -26.94 -7.82
CA LYS A 20 7.34 -27.42 -7.75
C LYS A 20 6.47 -26.44 -6.97
N LEU A 21 5.47 -25.87 -7.65
CA LEU A 21 4.46 -24.99 -7.06
C LEU A 21 3.84 -25.65 -5.82
N GLN A 22 3.78 -24.91 -4.71
CA GLN A 22 3.06 -25.30 -3.50
C GLN A 22 1.76 -24.50 -3.37
N GLU A 23 1.85 -23.19 -3.53
CA GLU A 23 0.71 -22.28 -3.32
C GLU A 23 0.90 -20.95 -4.07
N VAL A 24 -0.21 -20.26 -4.29
CA VAL A 24 -0.20 -18.87 -4.75
C VAL A 24 -0.21 -17.97 -3.51
N LEU A 25 0.85 -17.18 -3.33
CA LEU A 25 0.97 -16.23 -2.22
C LEU A 25 0.15 -14.96 -2.48
N MET A 26 0.19 -14.45 -3.71
CA MET A 26 -0.54 -13.25 -4.14
C MET A 26 -0.96 -13.39 -5.58
N ASP A 27 -2.24 -13.11 -5.85
CA ASP A 27 -2.74 -12.86 -7.19
C ASP A 27 -3.25 -11.42 -7.22
N ALA A 28 -2.61 -10.56 -8.01
CA ALA A 28 -2.93 -9.14 -8.15
C ALA A 28 -3.30 -8.83 -9.62
N PRO A 29 -4.53 -9.16 -10.07
CA PRO A 29 -4.97 -8.99 -11.45
C PRO A 29 -4.88 -7.53 -11.94
N GLU A 30 -5.12 -6.57 -11.05
CA GLU A 30 -5.03 -5.13 -11.33
C GLU A 30 -3.60 -4.70 -11.67
N LYS A 31 -2.59 -5.38 -11.10
CA LYS A 31 -1.16 -5.18 -11.39
C LYS A 31 -0.62 -6.15 -12.42
N LYS A 32 -1.42 -7.15 -12.83
CA LYS A 32 -1.01 -8.23 -13.73
C LYS A 32 0.24 -8.94 -13.18
N LEU A 33 0.20 -9.19 -11.87
CA LEU A 33 1.27 -9.78 -11.09
C LEU A 33 0.77 -10.99 -10.31
N MET A 34 1.55 -12.06 -10.29
CA MET A 34 1.32 -13.23 -9.47
C MET A 34 2.59 -13.59 -8.72
N CYS A 35 2.49 -13.86 -7.42
CA CYS A 35 3.57 -14.35 -6.59
C CYS A 35 3.21 -15.74 -6.08
N ILE A 36 4.15 -16.68 -6.22
CA ILE A 36 3.97 -18.07 -5.80
C ILE A 36 5.05 -18.48 -4.81
N HIS A 37 4.71 -19.48 -3.99
CA HIS A 37 5.67 -20.27 -3.22
C HIS A 37 5.84 -21.63 -3.90
N ALA A 38 7.09 -22.03 -4.06
CA ALA A 38 7.48 -23.30 -4.64
C ALA A 38 8.54 -23.98 -3.76
N LYS A 39 8.72 -25.29 -3.95
CA LYS A 39 9.81 -26.06 -3.33
C LYS A 39 10.76 -26.62 -4.35
N SER A 40 12.04 -26.67 -3.99
CA SER A 40 13.08 -27.31 -4.79
C SER A 40 12.88 -28.83 -4.85
N THR A 41 12.92 -29.37 -6.06
CA THR A 41 12.90 -30.80 -6.38
C THR A 41 14.29 -31.31 -6.78
N ALA A 42 15.34 -30.48 -6.69
CA ALA A 42 16.70 -30.91 -7.01
C ALA A 42 17.18 -31.94 -5.97
N GLU A 43 17.38 -33.18 -6.41
CA GLU A 43 17.94 -34.25 -5.58
C GLU A 43 19.47 -34.09 -5.47
N GLY A 44 20.02 -34.15 -4.26
CA GLY A 44 21.47 -34.11 -4.02
C GLY A 44 22.11 -32.71 -3.94
N ASP A 45 21.31 -31.64 -3.96
CA ASP A 45 21.74 -30.27 -3.66
C ASP A 45 21.62 -30.02 -2.13
N GLU A 46 22.49 -29.17 -1.58
CA GLU A 46 22.41 -28.72 -0.17
C GLU A 46 21.06 -28.05 0.14
N ASN A 47 20.39 -27.53 -0.89
CA ASN A 47 19.08 -26.89 -0.82
C ASN A 47 17.91 -27.82 -1.21
N GLN A 48 18.06 -29.14 -1.10
CA GLN A 48 16.96 -30.07 -1.36
C GLN A 48 15.74 -29.73 -0.50
N GLY A 49 14.58 -29.55 -1.14
CA GLY A 49 13.34 -29.20 -0.46
C GLY A 49 13.27 -27.75 0.07
N ALA A 50 14.28 -26.92 -0.21
CA ALA A 50 14.29 -25.51 0.16
C ALA A 50 13.15 -24.75 -0.54
N ASP A 51 12.66 -23.72 0.14
CA ASP A 51 11.59 -22.87 -0.34
C ASP A 51 12.09 -21.88 -1.40
N ALA A 52 11.20 -21.50 -2.29
CA ALA A 52 11.42 -20.47 -3.30
C ALA A 52 10.19 -19.57 -3.39
N VAL A 53 10.42 -18.28 -3.62
CA VAL A 53 9.36 -17.34 -3.98
C VAL A 53 9.60 -16.89 -5.41
N VAL A 54 8.59 -17.02 -6.27
CA VAL A 54 8.66 -16.58 -7.68
C VAL A 54 7.59 -15.56 -7.96
N ILE A 55 7.99 -14.41 -8.50
CA ILE A 55 7.10 -13.31 -8.85
C ILE A 55 7.09 -13.17 -10.37
N PHE A 56 5.90 -13.22 -10.97
CA PHE A 56 5.65 -13.00 -12.39
C PHE A 56 4.89 -11.70 -12.57
N GLU A 57 5.37 -10.82 -13.44
CA GLU A 57 4.78 -9.50 -13.68
C GLU A 57 4.80 -9.20 -15.19
N LYS A 58 3.67 -8.73 -15.74
CA LYS A 58 3.65 -8.21 -17.12
C LYS A 58 4.35 -6.86 -17.19
N HIS A 59 5.14 -6.65 -18.23
CA HIS A 59 5.68 -5.32 -18.49
C HIS A 59 4.57 -4.33 -18.85
N PRO A 60 4.66 -3.06 -18.41
CA PRO A 60 3.79 -2.00 -18.88
C PRO A 60 3.95 -1.78 -20.39
N PHE A 61 2.88 -1.33 -21.04
CA PHE A 61 2.96 -0.88 -22.42
C PHE A 61 3.85 0.36 -22.55
N THR A 62 4.61 0.42 -23.63
CA THR A 62 5.35 1.60 -24.08
C THR A 62 4.76 2.11 -25.38
N VAL A 63 4.94 3.39 -25.69
CA VAL A 63 4.49 3.97 -26.98
C VAL A 63 5.02 3.14 -28.16
N ALA A 64 6.30 2.78 -28.13
CA ALA A 64 6.93 1.94 -29.15
C ALA A 64 6.27 0.54 -29.28
N SER A 65 5.88 -0.09 -28.16
CA SER A 65 5.17 -1.37 -28.21
C SER A 65 3.78 -1.24 -28.84
N ILE A 66 3.07 -0.14 -28.58
CA ILE A 66 1.76 0.13 -29.17
C ILE A 66 1.87 0.42 -30.66
N GLU A 67 2.85 1.22 -31.07
CA GLU A 67 3.13 1.50 -32.49
C GLU A 67 3.41 0.20 -33.28
N LYS A 68 4.15 -0.74 -32.68
CA LYS A 68 4.37 -2.07 -33.26
C LYS A 68 3.08 -2.90 -33.36
N ILE A 69 2.22 -2.87 -32.34
CA ILE A 69 0.93 -3.58 -32.37
C ILE A 69 0.03 -3.00 -33.48
N LEU A 70 -0.01 -1.68 -33.63
CA LEU A 70 -0.85 -0.99 -34.62
C LEU A 70 -0.38 -1.17 -36.07
N SER A 71 0.93 -1.32 -36.28
CA SER A 71 1.52 -1.50 -37.61
C SER A 71 1.83 -2.95 -37.99
N GLY A 72 1.81 -3.86 -37.01
CA GLY A 72 2.14 -5.26 -37.18
C GLY A 72 0.97 -6.14 -37.59
N ASP A 73 1.28 -7.38 -37.97
CA ASP A 73 0.28 -8.44 -38.17
C ASP A 73 -0.12 -9.01 -36.81
N VAL A 74 -1.32 -8.65 -36.35
CA VAL A 74 -1.89 -9.10 -35.07
C VAL A 74 -3.14 -9.92 -35.32
N ARG A 75 -3.37 -10.92 -34.46
CA ARG A 75 -4.60 -11.71 -34.49
C ARG A 75 -5.53 -11.24 -33.41
N MET A 76 -6.78 -10.99 -33.77
CA MET A 76 -7.78 -10.43 -32.87
C MET A 76 -9.07 -11.25 -32.94
N THR A 77 -9.65 -11.53 -31.79
CA THR A 77 -10.99 -12.12 -31.65
C THR A 77 -11.90 -11.05 -31.06
N LEU A 78 -12.96 -10.69 -31.77
CA LEU A 78 -13.97 -9.75 -31.25
C LEU A 78 -14.76 -10.44 -30.13
N LEU A 79 -14.79 -9.82 -28.94
CA LEU A 79 -15.53 -10.31 -27.78
C LEU A 79 -16.88 -9.60 -27.59
N MET A 80 -16.90 -8.29 -27.81
CA MET A 80 -18.07 -7.46 -27.58
C MET A 80 -18.07 -6.27 -28.54
N GLU A 81 -19.24 -5.94 -29.09
CA GLU A 81 -19.47 -4.76 -29.91
C GLU A 81 -20.79 -4.09 -29.48
N ASN A 82 -20.72 -2.79 -29.20
CA ASN A 82 -21.87 -1.96 -28.92
C ASN A 82 -21.62 -0.52 -29.40
N ASP A 83 -22.32 -0.13 -30.47
CA ASP A 83 -22.14 1.16 -31.16
C ASP A 83 -20.66 1.40 -31.53
N VAL A 84 -20.00 2.39 -30.92
CA VAL A 84 -18.58 2.71 -31.17
C VAL A 84 -17.60 1.91 -30.29
N TYR A 85 -18.09 1.08 -29.36
CA TYR A 85 -17.25 0.31 -28.44
C TYR A 85 -17.05 -1.11 -28.96
N ARG A 86 -15.79 -1.51 -29.13
CA ARG A 86 -15.40 -2.88 -29.46
C ARG A 86 -14.31 -3.37 -28.54
N THR A 87 -14.49 -4.56 -27.97
CA THR A 87 -13.51 -5.24 -27.11
C THR A 87 -12.99 -6.46 -27.83
N TYR A 88 -11.68 -6.66 -27.82
CA TYR A 88 -11.01 -7.77 -28.50
C TYR A 88 -10.06 -8.49 -27.55
N ASP A 89 -9.95 -9.80 -27.73
CA ASP A 89 -8.73 -10.52 -27.35
C ASP A 89 -7.69 -10.32 -28.46
N LEU A 90 -6.55 -9.74 -28.13
CA LEU A 90 -5.45 -9.45 -29.06
C LEU A 90 -4.24 -10.32 -28.75
N LEU A 91 -3.77 -11.07 -29.75
CA LEU A 91 -2.48 -11.77 -29.70
C LEU A 91 -1.40 -10.87 -30.27
N ALA A 92 -0.57 -10.32 -29.37
CA ALA A 92 0.54 -9.43 -29.72
C ALA A 92 1.73 -10.21 -30.28
N PRO A 93 2.63 -9.56 -31.06
CA PRO A 93 3.89 -10.13 -31.50
C PRO A 93 4.69 -10.75 -30.35
N GLN A 94 5.39 -11.86 -30.62
CA GLN A 94 6.02 -12.68 -29.59
C GLN A 94 6.99 -11.89 -28.71
N GLU A 95 7.75 -10.94 -29.28
CA GLU A 95 8.70 -10.14 -28.52
C GLU A 95 8.05 -9.20 -27.48
N LEU A 96 6.75 -8.93 -27.59
CA LEU A 96 6.02 -8.09 -26.63
C LEU A 96 5.44 -8.88 -25.45
N ASN A 97 5.48 -10.22 -25.53
CA ASN A 97 4.91 -11.11 -24.52
C ASN A 97 5.92 -11.48 -23.41
N VAL A 98 6.99 -10.71 -23.25
CA VAL A 98 8.01 -10.93 -22.20
C VAL A 98 7.37 -10.75 -20.82
N ILE A 99 7.60 -11.72 -19.94
CA ILE A 99 7.17 -11.69 -18.54
C ILE A 99 8.41 -11.41 -17.70
N LYS A 100 8.33 -10.38 -16.85
CA LYS A 100 9.35 -10.14 -15.84
C LYS A 100 9.17 -11.18 -14.75
N SER A 101 10.20 -11.98 -14.52
CA SER A 101 10.21 -13.01 -13.49
C SER A 101 11.31 -12.73 -12.47
N THR A 102 11.00 -12.83 -11.18
CA THR A 102 11.96 -12.67 -10.07
C THR A 102 11.95 -13.93 -9.21
N LEU A 103 13.11 -14.55 -9.01
CA LEU A 103 13.30 -15.72 -8.14
C LEU A 103 14.01 -15.30 -6.85
N ILE A 104 13.45 -15.70 -5.70
CA ILE A 104 14.09 -15.64 -4.40
C ILE A 104 14.32 -17.08 -3.95
N TYR A 105 15.58 -17.52 -3.90
CA TYR A 105 15.96 -18.88 -3.55
C TYR A 105 17.36 -18.92 -2.90
N PRO A 106 17.55 -19.62 -1.76
CA PRO A 106 16.49 -20.20 -0.92
C PRO A 106 15.69 -19.08 -0.22
N ALA A 107 14.36 -19.20 -0.26
CA ALA A 107 13.45 -18.31 0.43
C ALA A 107 13.36 -18.67 1.92
N THR A 108 13.15 -17.66 2.76
CA THR A 108 12.88 -17.84 4.19
C THR A 108 11.40 -17.64 4.47
N GLU A 109 10.90 -18.05 5.63
CA GLU A 109 9.52 -17.78 6.04
C GLU A 109 9.14 -16.28 5.94
N ARG A 110 10.06 -15.38 6.30
CA ARG A 110 9.85 -13.92 6.15
C ARG A 110 9.63 -13.47 4.70
N HIS A 111 10.23 -14.16 3.73
CA HIS A 111 10.03 -13.86 2.31
C HIS A 111 8.65 -14.33 1.86
N ILE A 112 8.24 -15.52 2.29
CA ILE A 112 6.92 -16.09 2.00
C ILE A 112 5.83 -15.19 2.59
N GLU A 113 5.92 -14.89 3.89
CA GLU A 113 4.93 -14.08 4.60
C GLU A 113 4.82 -12.65 4.06
N LYS A 114 5.94 -12.07 3.60
CA LYS A 114 5.92 -10.74 2.96
C LYS A 114 5.01 -10.68 1.73
N TRP A 115 4.99 -11.76 0.94
CA TRP A 115 4.22 -11.82 -0.31
C TRP A 115 2.87 -12.49 -0.15
N ARG A 116 2.62 -13.19 0.96
CA ARG A 116 1.33 -13.80 1.24
C ARG A 116 0.26 -12.71 1.41
N VAL A 117 -0.81 -12.81 0.63
CA VAL A 117 -2.02 -12.03 0.85
C VAL A 117 -2.72 -12.58 2.07
N HIS A 118 -3.11 -11.69 2.97
CA HIS A 118 -3.99 -12.02 4.07
C HIS A 118 -5.40 -11.62 3.69
N ASP A 119 -6.35 -12.48 4.01
CA ASP A 119 -7.75 -12.11 3.95
C ASP A 119 -8.00 -10.88 4.79
N MET A 120 -8.91 -10.05 4.32
CA MET A 120 -9.28 -8.81 4.96
C MET A 120 -10.78 -8.76 5.12
N GLU A 121 -11.23 -8.30 6.29
CA GLU A 121 -12.65 -8.16 6.58
C GLU A 121 -12.98 -6.73 7.00
N MET A 122 -14.20 -6.33 6.65
CA MET A 122 -14.77 -5.06 7.06
C MET A 122 -15.33 -5.22 8.47
N VAL A 123 -14.77 -4.48 9.42
CA VAL A 123 -15.23 -4.44 10.81
C VAL A 123 -16.20 -3.29 10.98
N GLU A 124 -17.35 -3.58 11.59
CA GLU A 124 -18.31 -2.58 12.06
C GLU A 124 -18.17 -2.41 13.57
N GLU A 125 -17.69 -1.25 14.01
CA GLU A 125 -17.42 -0.97 15.41
C GLU A 125 -18.33 0.15 15.93
N SER A 126 -19.30 -0.22 16.76
CA SER A 126 -20.10 0.77 17.51
C SER A 126 -19.28 1.39 18.64
N ALA A 127 -19.75 2.52 19.17
CA ALA A 127 -19.17 3.13 20.37
C ALA A 127 -19.12 2.18 21.59
N ALA A 128 -20.11 1.28 21.71
CA ALA A 128 -20.12 0.25 22.75
C ALA A 128 -19.04 -0.80 22.51
N THR A 129 -18.89 -1.23 21.25
CA THR A 129 -17.88 -2.20 20.83
C THR A 129 -16.47 -1.64 21.06
N TYR A 130 -16.21 -0.39 20.69
CA TYR A 130 -14.93 0.28 20.94
C TYR A 130 -14.56 0.27 22.43
N LYS A 131 -15.49 0.64 23.31
CA LYS A 131 -15.27 0.65 24.76
C LYS A 131 -15.05 -0.74 25.34
N ALA A 132 -15.72 -1.75 24.80
CA ALA A 132 -15.69 -3.12 25.32
C ALA A 132 -14.49 -3.95 24.79
N VAL A 133 -13.99 -3.65 23.60
CA VAL A 133 -13.00 -4.48 22.90
C VAL A 133 -11.75 -3.68 22.56
N THR A 134 -11.86 -2.70 21.67
CA THR A 134 -10.72 -1.98 21.12
C THR A 134 -9.98 -1.16 22.17
N LEU A 135 -10.66 -0.35 22.96
CA LEU A 135 -10.00 0.47 23.98
C LEU A 135 -9.21 -0.39 25.00
N PRO A 136 -9.77 -1.46 25.59
CA PRO A 136 -9.00 -2.39 26.42
C PRO A 136 -7.82 -3.02 25.69
N PHE A 137 -8.01 -3.44 24.43
CA PHE A 137 -6.94 -4.01 23.61
C PHE A 137 -5.79 -3.01 23.38
N LEU A 138 -6.12 -1.76 23.06
CA LEU A 138 -5.14 -0.70 22.85
C LEU A 138 -4.39 -0.37 24.13
N GLN A 139 -5.07 -0.33 25.26
CA GLN A 139 -4.44 -0.06 26.56
C GLN A 139 -3.43 -1.16 26.95
N SER A 140 -3.69 -2.42 26.59
CA SER A 140 -2.81 -3.56 26.89
C SER A 140 -1.71 -3.80 25.85
N ASN A 141 -1.88 -3.34 24.60
CA ASN A 141 -0.96 -3.59 23.48
C ASN A 141 -0.34 -2.30 22.92
N GLN A 142 0.04 -1.35 23.77
CA GLN A 142 0.68 -0.11 23.31
C GLN A 142 2.10 -0.37 22.80
N PHE A 143 2.29 -0.23 21.50
CA PHE A 143 3.63 -0.12 20.92
C PHE A 143 4.26 1.20 21.34
N SER A 144 5.58 1.19 21.56
CA SER A 144 6.31 2.42 21.87
C SER A 144 6.23 3.39 20.69
N ILE A 145 5.69 4.58 20.96
CA ILE A 145 5.70 5.71 20.03
C ILE A 145 6.85 6.68 20.34
N GLN A 146 7.93 6.21 20.96
CA GLN A 146 9.06 7.07 21.35
C GLN A 146 9.69 7.80 20.15
N TRP A 147 9.66 7.19 18.95
CA TRP A 147 10.12 7.83 17.73
C TRP A 147 9.31 9.10 17.40
N VAL A 148 8.00 9.11 17.68
CA VAL A 148 7.13 10.29 17.52
C VAL A 148 7.61 11.41 18.44
N TYR A 149 7.85 11.09 19.72
CA TYR A 149 8.34 12.07 20.69
C TYR A 149 9.73 12.58 20.33
N ASN A 150 10.61 11.72 19.82
CA ASN A 150 11.93 12.15 19.37
C ASN A 150 11.84 13.20 18.25
N ILE A 151 10.87 13.10 17.34
CA ILE A 151 10.62 14.14 16.31
C ILE A 151 10.05 15.41 16.96
N LEU A 152 8.98 15.28 17.77
CA LEU A 152 8.33 16.44 18.40
C LEU A 152 9.25 17.22 19.35
N GLU A 153 10.20 16.55 20.00
CA GLU A 153 11.17 17.13 20.93
C GLU A 153 12.46 17.59 20.23
N GLY A 154 12.55 17.47 18.91
CA GLY A 154 13.73 17.88 18.14
C GLY A 154 14.97 17.01 18.37
N ARG A 155 14.79 15.75 18.77
CA ARG A 155 15.88 14.78 19.02
C ARG A 155 16.22 13.90 17.81
N ALA A 156 15.34 13.83 16.80
CA ALA A 156 15.52 13.03 15.58
C ALA A 156 14.83 13.66 14.36
N GLU A 157 15.37 13.37 13.16
CA GLU A 157 14.81 13.77 11.85
C GLU A 157 14.63 15.29 11.61
N ASN A 158 15.31 16.12 12.40
CA ASN A 158 15.21 17.58 12.35
C ASN A 158 15.51 18.18 10.96
N ASP A 159 16.41 17.54 10.21
CA ASP A 159 16.84 17.95 8.87
C ASP A 159 15.76 17.75 7.80
N ARG A 160 14.77 16.90 8.07
CA ARG A 160 13.67 16.58 7.14
C ARG A 160 12.42 17.41 7.39
N ILE A 161 12.36 18.17 8.49
CA ILE A 161 11.19 18.94 8.88
C ILE A 161 10.90 20.04 7.86
N ILE A 162 9.65 20.09 7.39
CA ILE A 162 9.15 21.13 6.48
C ILE A 162 8.63 22.33 7.27
N MET A 163 7.94 22.06 8.38
CA MET A 163 7.39 23.07 9.28
C MET A 163 7.32 22.50 10.70
N ASP A 164 7.70 23.31 11.68
CA ASP A 164 7.53 23.02 13.11
C ASP A 164 6.73 24.17 13.74
N GLU A 165 5.45 23.92 14.03
CA GLU A 165 4.62 24.82 14.82
C GLU A 165 4.75 24.41 16.29
N THR A 166 5.36 25.30 17.07
CA THR A 166 5.82 24.99 18.43
C THR A 166 4.74 25.14 19.50
N ASP A 167 3.56 25.66 19.15
CA ASP A 167 2.48 25.79 20.10
C ASP A 167 2.13 24.43 20.73
N PRO A 168 2.13 24.30 22.07
CA PRO A 168 1.93 23.01 22.72
C PRO A 168 0.50 22.47 22.57
N LYS A 169 -0.48 23.32 22.25
CA LYS A 169 -1.89 22.97 22.10
C LYS A 169 -2.28 22.81 20.64
N ASP A 170 -1.93 23.77 19.81
CA ASP A 170 -2.37 23.92 18.43
C ASP A 170 -1.26 23.66 17.38
N GLY A 171 -0.06 23.28 17.85
CA GLY A 171 1.11 23.04 17.02
C GLY A 171 1.25 21.62 16.51
N PHE A 172 2.11 21.47 15.51
CA PHE A 172 2.39 20.21 14.81
C PHE A 172 3.75 20.25 14.13
N VAL A 173 4.33 19.08 13.88
CA VAL A 173 5.51 18.92 13.01
C VAL A 173 5.05 18.32 11.69
N LEU A 174 5.45 18.95 10.58
CA LEU A 174 5.20 18.47 9.22
C LEU A 174 6.51 17.93 8.64
N ALA A 175 6.52 16.66 8.25
CA ALA A 175 7.72 16.01 7.69
C ALA A 175 7.36 15.01 6.57
N PRO A 176 8.28 14.77 5.61
CA PRO A 176 8.13 13.71 4.62
C PRO A 176 7.92 12.34 5.28
N ASP A 177 6.95 11.58 4.79
CA ASP A 177 6.71 10.22 5.27
C ASP A 177 7.85 9.29 4.84
N LEU A 178 8.10 8.23 5.63
CA LEU A 178 9.12 7.22 5.30
C LEU A 178 8.85 6.52 3.96
N LYS A 179 7.61 6.51 3.49
CA LYS A 179 7.22 5.89 2.21
C LYS A 179 7.60 6.73 0.99
N TRP A 180 7.95 8.00 1.14
CA TRP A 180 8.32 8.86 0.03
C TRP A 180 9.83 9.10 -0.02
N ASP A 181 10.41 8.82 -1.19
CA ASP A 181 11.85 8.98 -1.43
C ASP A 181 12.27 10.41 -1.77
N GLY A 182 11.31 11.33 -1.85
CA GLY A 182 11.55 12.74 -2.16
C GLY A 182 11.87 13.03 -3.63
N LYS A 183 11.73 12.06 -4.55
CA LYS A 183 12.16 12.23 -5.95
C LYS A 183 11.07 12.73 -6.88
N THR A 184 9.88 12.15 -6.79
CA THR A 184 8.75 12.50 -7.67
C THR A 184 7.60 13.12 -6.87
N LEU A 185 7.08 14.25 -7.37
CA LEU A 185 5.98 14.96 -6.71
C LEU A 185 4.65 14.22 -6.90
N GLU A 186 4.50 13.41 -7.94
CA GLU A 186 3.31 12.56 -8.09
C GLU A 186 3.16 11.53 -6.98
N ASN A 187 4.27 11.17 -6.32
CA ASN A 187 4.32 10.27 -5.17
C ASN A 187 4.50 11.02 -3.84
N LEU A 188 4.32 12.34 -3.82
CA LEU A 188 4.47 13.14 -2.61
C LEU A 188 3.66 12.55 -1.47
N TYR A 189 4.34 12.32 -0.34
CA TYR A 189 3.76 11.84 0.90
C TYR A 189 4.39 12.60 2.06
N VAL A 190 3.57 13.39 2.74
CA VAL A 190 3.94 14.17 3.91
C VAL A 190 2.98 13.81 5.05
N THR A 191 3.49 13.80 6.28
CA THR A 191 2.70 13.53 7.48
C THR A 191 2.82 14.70 8.46
N ALA A 192 1.69 15.13 9.02
CA ALA A 192 1.64 16.06 10.15
C ALA A 192 1.42 15.30 11.45
N ILE A 193 2.32 15.47 12.42
CA ILE A 193 2.23 14.90 13.77
C ILE A 193 1.83 16.03 14.71
N VAL A 194 0.63 15.98 15.28
CA VAL A 194 0.14 17.08 16.14
C VAL A 194 0.78 17.03 17.52
N ARG A 195 0.97 18.18 18.17
CA ARG A 195 1.38 18.26 19.58
C ARG A 195 0.18 18.01 20.49
N GLN A 196 -0.96 18.66 20.21
CA GLN A 196 -2.24 18.35 20.84
C GLN A 196 -3.46 18.47 19.87
N ARG A 197 -3.58 19.48 18.98
CA ARG A 197 -4.62 19.67 17.91
C ARG A 197 -4.16 20.68 16.82
N GLY A 198 -4.88 20.82 15.70
CA GLY A 198 -4.69 21.90 14.69
C GLY A 198 -3.69 21.59 13.55
N ILE A 199 -4.10 21.79 12.28
CA ILE A 199 -3.30 21.40 11.10
C ILE A 199 -3.50 22.39 9.94
N ARG A 200 -2.39 22.81 9.31
CA ARG A 200 -2.36 23.81 8.23
C ARG A 200 -1.61 23.29 7.00
N SER A 201 -2.17 23.47 5.80
CA SER A 201 -1.62 22.93 4.53
C SER A 201 -0.71 23.91 3.77
N GLU A 202 -0.69 25.19 4.16
CA GLU A 202 0.03 26.28 3.48
C GLU A 202 1.55 26.04 3.41
N ALA A 203 2.10 25.24 4.33
CA ALA A 203 3.51 24.86 4.35
C ALA A 203 3.91 24.01 3.13
N ILE A 204 3.02 23.10 2.68
CA ILE A 204 3.29 22.21 1.54
C ILE A 204 3.31 23.01 0.25
N GLU A 205 2.34 23.92 0.07
CA GLU A 205 2.28 24.78 -1.11
C GLU A 205 3.56 25.61 -1.24
N LYS A 206 4.01 26.25 -0.16
CA LYS A 206 5.22 27.07 -0.15
C LYS A 206 6.50 26.27 -0.42
N ARG A 207 6.59 25.03 0.07
CA ARG A 207 7.81 24.23 0.01
C ARG A 207 7.97 23.46 -1.31
N TYR A 208 6.86 23.03 -1.90
CA TYR A 208 6.84 22.09 -3.04
C TYR A 208 6.09 22.61 -4.27
N ASP A 209 5.50 23.81 -4.21
CA ASP A 209 4.69 24.39 -5.30
C ASP A 209 3.51 23.47 -5.71
N VAL A 210 2.95 22.74 -4.73
CA VAL A 210 1.79 21.87 -4.92
C VAL A 210 0.58 22.55 -4.32
N ARG A 211 -0.41 22.89 -5.15
CA ARG A 211 -1.68 23.49 -4.72
C ARG A 211 -2.45 22.55 -3.80
N ARG A 212 -3.17 23.08 -2.80
CA ARG A 212 -4.07 22.32 -1.92
C ARG A 212 -5.07 21.47 -2.69
N SER A 213 -5.60 21.96 -3.82
CA SER A 213 -6.52 21.21 -4.67
C SER A 213 -5.90 20.00 -5.37
N SER A 214 -4.57 19.85 -5.32
CA SER A 214 -3.83 18.67 -5.81
C SER A 214 -3.47 17.70 -4.69
N LEU A 215 -3.95 17.94 -3.46
CA LEU A 215 -3.71 17.10 -2.29
C LEU A 215 -4.97 16.36 -1.85
N ARG A 216 -4.78 15.11 -1.45
CA ARG A 216 -5.69 14.33 -0.61
C ARG A 216 -5.18 14.42 0.83
N ILE A 217 -6.01 14.93 1.74
CA ILE A 217 -5.65 15.14 3.14
C ILE A 217 -6.60 14.33 4.03
N PHE A 218 -6.06 13.40 4.83
CA PHE A 218 -6.88 12.40 5.52
C PHE A 218 -6.22 11.82 6.78
N LEU A 219 -7.04 11.22 7.63
CA LEU A 219 -6.65 10.44 8.80
C LEU A 219 -6.86 8.95 8.51
N HIS A 220 -6.15 8.09 9.25
CA HIS A 220 -6.44 6.66 9.26
C HIS A 220 -7.33 6.25 10.44
N TYR A 221 -8.24 5.30 10.19
CA TYR A 221 -8.92 4.52 11.21
C TYR A 221 -8.97 3.03 10.80
N GLN A 222 -8.40 2.08 11.54
CA GLN A 222 -7.47 2.27 12.66
C GLN A 222 -6.12 2.86 12.18
N PRO A 223 -5.46 3.71 12.98
CA PRO A 223 -4.14 4.25 12.63
C PRO A 223 -3.03 3.21 12.82
N THR A 224 -1.88 3.42 12.16
CA THR A 224 -0.70 2.55 12.35
C THR A 224 -0.02 2.79 13.70
N TYR A 225 -0.24 3.95 14.33
CA TYR A 225 0.19 4.27 15.69
C TYR A 225 -0.80 5.25 16.31
N TYR A 226 -1.02 5.15 17.62
CA TYR A 226 -2.07 5.88 18.35
C TYR A 226 -1.59 7.24 18.88
N HIS A 227 -1.03 8.04 17.98
CA HIS A 227 -0.80 9.46 18.18
C HIS A 227 -1.41 10.17 16.97
N LEU A 228 -2.27 11.17 17.17
CA LEU A 228 -3.01 11.78 16.07
C LEU A 228 -2.06 12.31 15.00
N HIS A 229 -2.30 11.90 13.75
CA HIS A 229 -1.50 12.32 12.61
C HIS A 229 -2.36 12.40 11.36
N VAL A 230 -1.96 13.26 10.42
CA VAL A 230 -2.65 13.49 9.17
C VAL A 230 -1.72 13.26 7.99
N HIS A 231 -2.24 12.56 7.00
CA HIS A 231 -1.56 12.25 5.76
C HIS A 231 -1.89 13.28 4.70
N PHE A 232 -0.88 13.71 3.97
CA PHE A 232 -0.96 14.58 2.82
C PHE A 232 -0.33 13.85 1.65
N THR A 233 -1.15 13.49 0.66
CA THR A 233 -0.66 12.80 -0.54
C THR A 233 -1.11 13.55 -1.79
N HIS A 234 -0.29 13.57 -2.83
CA HIS A 234 -0.73 14.09 -4.13
C HIS A 234 -1.90 13.25 -4.69
N LEU A 235 -2.87 13.85 -5.40
CA LEU A 235 -4.05 13.14 -5.92
C LEU A 235 -3.70 12.01 -6.91
N LYS A 236 -2.58 12.14 -7.62
CA LYS A 236 -2.03 11.10 -8.51
C LYS A 236 -1.38 9.92 -7.77
N SER A 237 -1.11 10.05 -6.48
CA SER A 237 -0.62 8.94 -5.67
C SER A 237 -1.79 8.03 -5.31
N GLU A 238 -1.67 6.75 -5.65
CA GLU A 238 -2.64 5.72 -5.29
C GLU A 238 -1.98 4.63 -4.46
N THR A 239 -2.41 4.50 -3.21
CA THR A 239 -1.94 3.45 -2.30
C THR A 239 -3.10 2.90 -1.48
N MET A 240 -3.01 1.65 -1.04
CA MET A 240 -4.03 1.01 -0.18
C MET A 240 -4.31 1.76 1.13
N SER A 241 -3.42 2.66 1.55
CA SER A 241 -3.66 3.49 2.75
C SER A 241 -4.74 4.55 2.52
N GLN A 242 -5.08 4.85 1.27
CA GLN A 242 -6.05 5.88 0.89
C GLN A 242 -7.46 5.31 0.67
N SER A 243 -7.63 3.99 0.78
CA SER A 243 -8.90 3.31 0.51
C SER A 243 -9.98 3.67 1.53
N ALA A 244 -11.24 3.63 1.08
CA ALA A 244 -12.40 3.65 2.00
C ALA A 244 -12.30 2.49 2.99
N GLY A 245 -12.80 2.70 4.22
CA GLY A 245 -12.56 1.76 5.32
C GLY A 245 -11.14 1.87 5.93
N LYS A 246 -10.41 2.93 5.57
CA LYS A 246 -9.14 3.29 6.20
C LYS A 246 -8.94 4.79 6.26
N ALA A 247 -9.04 5.48 5.12
CA ALA A 247 -8.90 6.92 5.04
C ALA A 247 -10.20 7.66 5.35
N ILE A 248 -10.12 8.71 6.16
CA ILE A 248 -11.22 9.65 6.44
C ILE A 248 -10.71 11.06 6.14
N LEU A 249 -11.35 11.78 5.22
CA LEU A 249 -10.87 13.11 4.81
C LEU A 249 -10.85 14.07 6.00
N LEU A 250 -9.79 14.88 6.09
CA LEU A 250 -9.65 15.85 7.19
C LEU A 250 -10.80 16.86 7.20
N ASP A 251 -11.20 17.36 6.03
CA ASP A 251 -12.28 18.33 5.92
C ASP A 251 -13.62 17.71 6.38
N ASP A 252 -13.90 16.44 6.04
CA ASP A 252 -15.07 15.72 6.58
C ASP A 252 -14.99 15.55 8.11
N VAL A 253 -13.80 15.27 8.67
CA VAL A 253 -13.61 15.18 10.13
C VAL A 253 -13.93 16.51 10.80
N ILE A 254 -13.45 17.61 10.23
CA ILE A 254 -13.69 18.97 10.74
C ILE A 254 -15.19 19.27 10.71
N ASP A 255 -15.84 19.07 9.56
CA ASP A 255 -17.27 19.33 9.38
C ASP A 255 -18.13 18.49 10.34
N ASN A 256 -17.79 17.21 10.50
CA ASN A 256 -18.49 16.30 11.40
C ASN A 256 -18.41 16.75 12.87
N VAL A 257 -17.23 17.18 13.34
CA VAL A 257 -17.04 17.66 14.72
C VAL A 257 -17.69 19.02 14.95
N GLN A 258 -17.72 19.89 13.93
CA GLN A 258 -18.45 21.16 13.98
C GLN A 258 -19.96 20.93 14.05
N LEU A 259 -20.47 19.94 13.33
CA LEU A 259 -21.88 19.57 13.33
C LEU A 259 -22.31 18.94 14.67
N LEU A 260 -21.49 18.05 15.21
CA LEU A 260 -21.74 17.36 16.47
C LEU A 260 -20.43 17.10 17.21
N SER A 261 -20.26 17.74 18.37
CA SER A 261 -18.98 17.72 19.11
C SER A 261 -18.52 16.33 19.54
N ASP A 262 -19.45 15.38 19.71
CA ASP A 262 -19.20 13.99 20.08
C ASP A 262 -19.49 13.01 18.93
N TYR A 263 -19.48 13.48 17.68
CA TYR A 263 -19.79 12.69 16.48
C TYR A 263 -19.00 11.37 16.43
N TYR A 264 -17.67 11.43 16.54
CA TYR A 264 -16.81 10.25 16.51
C TYR A 264 -16.85 9.41 17.80
N ALA A 265 -17.44 9.92 18.88
CA ALA A 265 -17.63 9.15 20.10
C ALA A 265 -18.89 8.27 20.06
N THR A 266 -19.82 8.57 19.14
CA THR A 266 -21.13 7.89 19.02
C THR A 266 -21.32 7.17 17.69
N LYS A 267 -20.66 7.65 16.62
CA LYS A 267 -20.69 7.05 15.30
C LYS A 267 -20.12 5.62 15.29
N THR A 268 -20.82 4.73 14.60
CA THR A 268 -20.28 3.43 14.20
C THR A 268 -19.20 3.59 13.12
N MET A 269 -18.00 3.12 13.43
CA MET A 269 -16.85 3.18 12.54
C MET A 269 -16.75 1.91 11.70
N HIS A 270 -16.42 2.05 10.42
CA HIS A 270 -16.22 0.93 9.50
C HIS A 270 -14.78 0.94 9.02
N PHE A 271 -14.02 -0.12 9.31
CA PHE A 271 -12.61 -0.20 8.92
C PHE A 271 -12.14 -1.61 8.58
N VAL A 272 -11.14 -1.71 7.71
CA VAL A 272 -10.62 -3.00 7.23
C VAL A 272 -9.51 -3.47 8.17
N LEU A 273 -9.61 -4.73 8.62
CA LEU A 273 -8.51 -5.44 9.27
C LEU A 273 -8.12 -6.67 8.47
N LYS A 274 -6.86 -7.07 8.58
CA LYS A 274 -6.42 -8.39 8.13
C LYS A 274 -6.89 -9.45 9.13
N THR A 275 -7.20 -10.65 8.66
CA THR A 275 -7.66 -11.75 9.52
C THR A 275 -6.59 -12.26 10.51
N ASN A 276 -5.31 -11.96 10.25
CA ASN A 276 -4.21 -12.22 11.17
C ASN A 276 -3.84 -11.01 12.07
N ASP A 277 -4.57 -9.90 11.97
CA ASP A 277 -4.33 -8.73 12.81
C ASP A 277 -4.71 -9.06 14.28
N PRO A 278 -3.85 -8.75 15.27
CA PRO A 278 -4.15 -8.99 16.67
C PRO A 278 -5.48 -8.41 17.15
N LEU A 279 -5.88 -7.23 16.67
CA LEU A 279 -7.15 -6.61 17.02
C LEU A 279 -8.33 -7.36 16.37
N TYR A 280 -8.16 -7.87 15.15
CA TYR A 280 -9.16 -8.70 14.49
C TYR A 280 -9.43 -9.98 15.29
N LEU A 281 -8.35 -10.65 15.73
CA LEU A 281 -8.45 -11.84 16.57
C LEU A 281 -9.16 -11.56 17.90
N GLU A 282 -8.95 -10.38 18.49
CA GLU A 282 -9.68 -9.96 19.69
C GLU A 282 -11.19 -9.76 19.42
N PHE A 283 -11.56 -9.15 18.29
CA PHE A 283 -12.97 -9.04 17.89
C PHE A 283 -13.64 -10.40 17.71
N VAL A 284 -12.94 -11.38 17.12
CA VAL A 284 -13.43 -12.76 16.99
C VAL A 284 -13.57 -13.41 18.38
N ALA A 285 -12.57 -13.27 19.25
CA ALA A 285 -12.59 -13.85 20.60
C ALA A 285 -13.73 -13.29 21.47
N LYS A 286 -14.11 -12.02 21.26
CA LYS A 286 -15.25 -11.36 21.93
C LYS A 286 -16.60 -11.61 21.25
N GLY A 287 -16.63 -12.38 20.15
CA GLY A 287 -17.84 -12.70 19.41
C GLY A 287 -18.46 -11.54 18.66
N VAL A 288 -17.69 -10.47 18.40
CA VAL A 288 -18.13 -9.32 17.60
C VAL A 288 -18.13 -9.70 16.12
N ILE A 289 -17.07 -10.37 15.68
CA ILE A 289 -16.97 -10.96 14.35
C ILE A 289 -17.23 -12.45 14.49
N LYS A 290 -18.12 -12.99 13.66
CA LYS A 290 -18.35 -14.44 13.62
C LYS A 290 -17.22 -15.06 12.80
N SER A 291 -16.50 -16.02 13.37
CA SER A 291 -15.57 -16.85 12.58
C SER A 291 -16.36 -17.57 11.49
N ALA A 292 -15.89 -17.49 10.24
CA ALA A 292 -16.39 -18.30 9.14
C ALA A 292 -16.20 -19.80 9.40
#